data_AF-A0A060C3W6-F1
#
_entry.id   AF-A0A060C3W6-F1
#
_cell.length_a   1.000
_cell.length_b   1.000
_cell.length_c   1.000
_cell.angle_alpha   90.00
_cell.angle_beta   90.00
_cell.angle_gamma   90.00
#
_symmetry.space_group_name_H-M   'P 1'
#
loop_
_entity.id
_entity.type
_entity.pdbx_description
1 polymer ?
#
loop_
_entity_poly.entity_id
_entity_poly.type
_entity_poly.pdbx_seq_one_letter_code
_entity_poly.pdbx_strand_id
1 'polypeptide(L)'
;MGRLARSARRALRPVRDRGGSRGGSFHVYPVTLSELELERYYEGFSNATLWPLYHDVIAPPIYHRIWWESYRAVEPALRRAGRLHQRAGATVWVQDYQLQ
;
A
#
# COMPACT_ATOMS: atom_id res chain seq x y z
N MET A 1 -2.08 9.57 -29.16
CA MET A 1 -3.30 9.83 -28.35
C MET A 1 -3.72 8.53 -27.66
N GLY A 2 -3.13 8.22 -26.51
CA GLY A 2 -3.41 7.01 -25.72
C GLY A 2 -4.07 7.38 -24.40
N ARG A 3 -5.16 6.69 -24.06
CA ARG A 3 -6.12 7.03 -23.00
C ARG A 3 -5.46 7.30 -21.65
N LEU A 4 -5.84 8.43 -21.06
CA LEU A 4 -5.71 8.77 -19.65
C LEU A 4 -6.21 7.60 -18.78
N ALA A 5 -5.30 6.92 -18.07
CA ALA A 5 -5.65 6.10 -16.92
C ALA A 5 -6.03 7.03 -15.76
N ARG A 6 -7.21 7.67 -15.86
CA ARG A 6 -7.85 8.28 -14.71
C ARG A 6 -8.46 7.16 -13.88
N SER A 7 -7.66 6.61 -12.95
CA SER A 7 -8.18 5.80 -11.86
C SER A 7 -9.13 6.68 -11.04
N ALA A 8 -10.42 6.50 -11.26
CA ALA A 8 -11.46 7.08 -10.41
C ALA A 8 -11.32 6.45 -9.03
N ARG A 9 -10.70 7.17 -8.10
CA ARG A 9 -10.57 6.79 -6.68
C ARG A 9 -11.95 6.76 -6.03
N ARG A 10 -12.69 5.68 -6.24
CA ARG A 10 -13.93 5.38 -5.52
C ARG A 10 -13.54 4.90 -4.13
N ALA A 11 -13.93 5.64 -3.09
CA ALA A 11 -13.81 5.17 -1.73
C ALA A 11 -14.63 3.88 -1.58
N LEU A 12 -13.96 2.76 -1.44
CA LEU A 12 -14.61 1.47 -1.21
C LEU A 12 -15.24 1.49 0.19
N ARG A 13 -16.46 0.96 0.30
CA ARG A 13 -17.12 0.80 1.60
C ARG A 13 -16.28 -0.12 2.48
N PRO A 14 -16.17 0.14 3.79
CA PRO A 14 -15.49 -0.77 4.69
C PRO A 14 -16.12 -2.15 4.63
N VAL A 15 -15.28 -3.17 4.51
CA VAL A 15 -15.69 -4.55 4.79
C VAL A 15 -15.76 -4.67 6.31
N ARG A 16 -16.95 -5.02 6.81
CA ARG A 16 -17.14 -5.33 8.23
C ARG A 16 -16.84 -6.81 8.42
N ASP A 17 -15.82 -7.12 9.21
CA ASP A 17 -15.58 -8.49 9.63
C ASP A 17 -16.01 -8.67 11.08
N ARG A 18 -16.73 -9.77 11.33
CA ARG A 18 -16.98 -10.24 12.69
C ARG A 18 -15.80 -11.16 12.99
N GLY A 19 -14.79 -10.64 13.68
CA GLY A 19 -13.59 -11.42 14.00
C GLY A 19 -13.93 -12.81 14.56
N GLY A 20 -13.09 -13.80 14.24
CA GLY A 20 -13.24 -15.19 14.71
C GLY A 20 -13.29 -15.30 16.24
N SER A 21 -13.60 -16.50 16.75
CA SER A 21 -14.13 -16.87 18.09
C SER A 21 -13.56 -16.22 19.37
N ARG A 22 -12.55 -15.34 19.30
CA ARG A 22 -11.98 -14.56 20.42
C ARG A 22 -11.67 -13.08 20.11
N GLY A 23 -11.94 -12.57 18.90
CA GLY A 23 -11.57 -11.22 18.47
C GLY A 23 -12.75 -10.25 18.39
N GLY A 24 -12.55 -8.99 18.82
CA GLY A 24 -13.53 -7.91 18.66
C GLY A 24 -13.81 -7.58 17.19
N SER A 25 -14.89 -6.84 16.92
CA SER A 25 -15.25 -6.41 15.57
C SER A 25 -14.23 -5.40 15.01
N PHE A 26 -13.92 -5.49 13.72
CA PHE A 26 -13.06 -4.51 13.05
C PHE A 26 -13.62 -4.07 11.68
N HIS A 27 -13.12 -2.92 11.22
CA HIS A 27 -13.43 -2.35 9.91
C HIS A 27 -12.20 -2.45 9.03
N VAL A 28 -12.36 -3.01 7.83
CA VAL A 28 -11.30 -3.08 6.81
C VAL A 28 -11.60 -2.08 5.72
N TYR A 29 -10.66 -1.17 5.47
CA TYR A 29 -10.76 -0.16 4.42
C TYR A 29 -9.74 -0.48 3.32
N PRO A 30 -10.16 -1.15 2.24
CA PRO A 30 -9.23 -1.56 1.19
C PRO A 30 -8.74 -0.34 0.39
N VAL A 31 -7.46 -0.38 0.03
CA VAL A 31 -6.85 0.56 -0.92
C VAL A 31 -6.48 -0.22 -2.17
N THR A 32 -7.14 0.10 -3.28
CA THR A 32 -6.88 -0.55 -4.57
C THR A 32 -5.68 0.06 -5.25
N LEU A 33 -4.81 -0.80 -5.75
CA LEU A 33 -3.73 -0.43 -6.67
C LEU A 33 -4.21 -0.68 -8.11
N SER A 34 -3.83 0.20 -9.02
CA SER A 34 -3.84 -0.10 -10.45
C SER A 34 -2.80 -1.18 -10.76
N GLU A 35 -2.92 -1.83 -11.92
CA GLU A 35 -1.93 -2.81 -12.39
C GLU A 35 -0.52 -2.24 -12.42
N LEU A 36 -0.37 -0.98 -12.85
CA LEU A 36 0.93 -0.30 -12.88
C LEU A 36 1.49 -0.02 -11.48
N GLU A 37 0.63 0.29 -10.51
CA GLU A 37 1.04 0.46 -9.11
C GLU A 37 1.39 -0.90 -8.49
N LEU A 38 0.66 -1.97 -8.79
CA LEU A 38 0.99 -3.33 -8.36
C LEU A 38 2.39 -3.72 -8.87
N GLU A 39 2.61 -3.61 -10.18
CA GLU A 39 3.88 -3.95 -10.83
C GLU A 39 5.04 -3.11 -10.27
N ARG A 40 4.88 -1.79 -10.18
CA ARG A 40 6.01 -0.90 -9.87
C ARG A 40 6.26 -0.68 -8.39
N TYR A 41 5.21 -0.57 -7.58
CA TYR A 41 5.36 -0.37 -6.13
C TYR A 41 5.53 -1.68 -5.39
N TYR A 42 4.68 -2.69 -5.64
CA TYR A 42 4.70 -3.92 -4.85
C TYR A 42 5.70 -4.93 -5.40
N GLU A 43 5.56 -5.33 -6.66
CA GLU A 43 6.46 -6.32 -7.29
C GLU A 43 7.87 -5.73 -7.50
N GLY A 44 7.94 -4.50 -8.00
CA GLY A 44 9.17 -3.76 -8.27
C GLY A 44 9.86 -3.25 -7.00
N PHE A 45 9.55 -2.02 -6.58
CA PHE A 45 10.35 -1.38 -5.53
C PHE A 45 10.31 -2.14 -4.19
N SER A 46 9.14 -2.62 -3.76
CA SER A 46 9.04 -3.32 -2.49
C SER A 46 9.74 -4.68 -2.55
N ASN A 47 9.41 -5.54 -3.52
CA ASN A 47 9.85 -6.93 -3.49
C ASN A 47 11.09 -7.24 -4.33
N ALA A 48 11.41 -6.44 -5.36
CA ALA A 48 12.62 -6.61 -6.16
C ALA A 48 13.76 -5.65 -5.76
N THR A 49 13.46 -4.57 -5.01
CA THR A 49 14.49 -3.66 -4.47
C THR A 49 14.65 -3.81 -2.95
N LEU A 50 13.64 -3.44 -2.16
CA LEU A 50 13.77 -3.36 -0.70
C LEU A 50 13.91 -4.72 -0.05
N TRP A 51 13.07 -5.69 -0.44
CA TRP A 51 13.11 -7.02 0.15
C TRP A 51 14.49 -7.67 0.05
N PRO A 52 15.11 -7.89 -1.12
CA PRO A 52 16.43 -8.52 -1.18
C PRO A 52 17.50 -7.68 -0.47
N LEU A 53 17.41 -6.34 -0.55
CA LEU A 53 18.35 -5.44 0.11
C LEU A 53 18.31 -5.58 1.65
N TYR A 54 17.11 -5.72 2.23
CA TYR A 54 16.93 -5.85 3.68
C TYR A 54 17.17 -7.28 4.19
N HIS A 55 17.22 -8.26 3.31
CA HIS A 55 17.40 -9.67 3.65
C HIS A 55 18.79 -10.16 3.23
N ASP A 56 19.82 -9.42 3.67
CA ASP A 56 21.24 -9.75 3.49
C ASP A 56 21.65 -10.01 2.03
N VAL A 57 20.96 -9.38 1.07
CA VAL A 57 21.24 -9.50 -0.36
C VAL A 57 21.18 -10.97 -0.83
N ILE A 58 20.22 -11.74 -0.31
CA ILE A 58 19.99 -13.13 -0.72
C ILE A 58 19.73 -13.28 -2.24
N ALA A 59 19.29 -12.20 -2.88
CA ALA A 59 19.30 -12.01 -4.33
C ALA A 59 19.79 -10.58 -4.65
N PRO A 60 20.37 -10.31 -5.85
CA PRO A 60 20.75 -8.96 -6.23
C PRO A 60 19.52 -8.03 -6.32
N PRO A 61 19.48 -6.90 -5.60
CA PRO A 61 18.41 -5.92 -5.73
C PRO A 61 18.42 -5.25 -7.10
N ILE A 62 17.23 -5.02 -7.66
CA ILE A 62 17.05 -4.35 -8.95
C ILE A 62 16.60 -2.91 -8.69
N TYR A 63 17.23 -1.95 -9.38
CA TYR A 63 16.94 -0.52 -9.19
C TYR A 63 16.40 0.11 -10.48
N HIS A 64 15.15 0.56 -10.45
CA HIS A 64 14.56 1.39 -11.49
C HIS A 64 13.98 2.67 -10.90
N ARG A 65 14.36 3.82 -11.46
CA ARG A 65 13.86 5.13 -11.01
C ARG A 65 12.32 5.21 -11.05
N ILE A 66 11.71 4.64 -12.08
CA ILE A 66 10.25 4.60 -12.24
C ILE A 66 9.54 3.81 -11.13
N TRP A 67 10.19 2.79 -10.54
CA TRP A 67 9.64 2.03 -9.43
C TRP A 67 9.66 2.86 -8.15
N TRP A 68 10.76 3.57 -7.89
CA TRP A 68 10.85 4.51 -6.78
C TRP A 68 9.79 5.62 -6.85
N GLU A 69 9.58 6.18 -8.04
CA GLU A 69 8.55 7.20 -8.25
C GLU A 69 7.15 6.67 -7.96
N SER A 70 6.81 5.47 -8.45
CA SER A 70 5.57 4.79 -8.12
C SER A 70 5.46 4.50 -6.63
N TYR A 71 6.55 4.08 -5.98
CA TYR A 71 6.54 3.78 -4.55
C TYR A 71 6.17 5.00 -3.71
N ARG A 72 6.81 6.14 -3.97
CA ARG A 72 6.48 7.40 -3.32
C ARG A 72 5.08 7.92 -3.64
N ALA A 73 4.54 7.60 -4.82
CA ALA A 73 3.22 8.06 -5.23
C ALA A 73 2.07 7.30 -4.53
N VAL A 74 2.29 6.04 -4.15
CA VAL A 74 1.30 5.19 -3.47
C VAL A 74 1.18 5.52 -1.98
N GLU A 75 2.27 5.86 -1.32
CA GLU A 75 2.33 6.13 0.13
C GLU A 75 1.32 7.22 0.60
N PRO A 76 1.19 8.40 -0.05
CA PRO A 76 0.16 9.39 0.33
C PRO A 76 -1.28 8.87 0.20
N ALA A 77 -1.56 7.99 -0.76
CA ALA A 77 -2.88 7.39 -0.93
C ALA A 77 -3.22 6.48 0.27
N LEU A 78 -2.27 5.65 0.69
CA LEU A 78 -2.40 4.76 1.85
C LEU A 78 -2.54 5.56 3.15
N ARG A 79 -1.70 6.59 3.36
CA ARG A 79 -1.82 7.47 4.54
C ARG A 79 -3.17 8.19 4.60
N ARG A 80 -3.65 8.69 3.46
CA ARG A 80 -4.97 9.36 3.40
C ARG A 80 -6.10 8.39 3.71
N ALA A 81 -6.06 7.18 3.16
CA ALA A 81 -7.04 6.15 3.46
C ALA A 81 -7.09 5.81 4.96
N GLY A 82 -5.93 5.70 5.61
CA GLY A 82 -5.85 5.49 7.06
C GLY A 82 -6.48 6.62 7.88
N ARG A 83 -6.22 7.88 7.52
CA ARG A 83 -6.72 9.05 8.26
C ARG A 83 -8.23 9.29 8.15
N LEU A 84 -8.85 8.94 7.01
CA LEU A 84 -10.27 9.23 6.73
C LEU A 84 -11.26 8.57 7.72
N HIS A 85 -10.82 7.54 8.45
CA HIS A 85 -11.69 6.75 9.31
C HIS A 85 -11.29 6.83 10.80
N GLN A 86 -10.35 7.70 11.13
CA GLN A 86 -9.85 7.86 12.49
C GLN A 86 -10.65 8.91 13.27
N ARG A 87 -10.87 8.64 14.55
CA ARG A 87 -11.34 9.65 15.51
C ARG A 87 -10.18 10.57 15.88
N ALA A 88 -10.50 11.80 16.30
CA ALA A 88 -9.50 12.70 16.86
C ALA A 88 -8.77 12.01 18.04
N GLY A 89 -7.44 12.04 18.04
CA GLY A 89 -6.61 11.38 19.05
C GLY A 89 -6.42 9.87 18.86
N ALA A 90 -6.84 9.28 17.73
CA ALA A 90 -6.56 7.87 17.45
C ALA A 90 -5.06 7.58 17.32
N THR A 91 -4.64 6.42 17.83
CA THR A 91 -3.28 5.90 17.60
C THR A 91 -3.20 5.29 16.20
N VAL A 92 -2.13 5.61 15.46
CA VAL A 92 -1.86 5.05 14.13
C VAL A 92 -0.68 4.11 14.22
N TRP A 93 -0.87 2.87 13.80
CA TRP A 93 0.19 1.88 13.71
C TRP A 93 0.42 1.51 12.25
N VAL A 94 1.56 1.93 11.71
CA VAL A 94 2.00 1.60 10.34
C VAL A 94 2.84 0.33 10.39
N GLN A 95 2.67 -0.55 9.42
CA GLN A 95 3.29 -1.86 9.39
C GLN A 95 4.20 -2.00 8.17
N ASP A 96 5.39 -2.53 8.43
CA ASP A 96 6.29 -3.16 7.47
C ASP A 96 6.93 -2.24 6.40
N TYR A 97 7.83 -2.82 5.60
CA TYR A 97 8.76 -2.09 4.72
C TYR A 97 8.13 -1.44 3.49
N GLN A 98 6.88 -1.75 3.16
CA GLN A 98 6.20 -1.15 2.01
C GLN A 98 5.68 0.28 2.30
N LEU A 99 5.76 0.74 3.56
CA LEU A 99 5.19 2.00 4.05
C LEU A 99 6.20 2.91 4.76
N GLN A 100 7.47 2.89 4.31
CA GLN A 100 8.52 3.81 4.79
C GLN A 100 8.21 5.27 4.46
#